data_AF-A0A1G3LR94-F1
#
_entry.id   AF-A0A1G3LR94-F1
#
_cell.length_a   1.000
_cell.length_b   1.000
_cell.length_c   1.000
_cell.angle_alpha   90.00
_cell.angle_beta   90.00
_cell.angle_gamma   90.00
#
_symmetry.space_group_name_H-M   'P 1'
#
loop_
_entity.id
_entity.type
_entity.pdbx_description
1 polymer ?
#
loop_
_entity_poly.entity_id
_entity_poly.type
_entity_poly.pdbx_seq_one_letter_code
_entity_poly.pdbx_strand_id
1 'polypeptide(L)' 'MRVGEMELPLKQGVISERDIAGELGQVLEGLIPGRSNDSETTIFDATGLALLDLVTGKVALDLALEKGIGTRVDM' A
#
# COMPACT_ATOMS: atom_id res chain seq x y z
N MET A 1 9.40 -13.53 3.24
CA MET A 1 8.26 -13.30 2.30
C MET A 1 7.84 -14.63 1.68
N ARG A 2 6.54 -14.98 1.67
CA ARG A 2 6.07 -16.32 1.21
C ARG A 2 4.87 -16.27 0.26
N VAL A 3 4.39 -15.09 -0.10
CA VAL A 3 3.26 -14.87 -1.01
C VAL A 3 3.46 -13.52 -1.70
N GLY A 4 3.28 -13.44 -3.01
CA GLY A 4 3.33 -12.19 -3.78
C GLY A 4 4.36 -12.20 -4.91
N GLU A 5 4.43 -11.10 -5.66
CA GLU A 5 5.26 -10.95 -6.86
C GLU A 5 6.75 -10.93 -6.52
N MET A 6 7.10 -10.43 -5.33
CA MET A 6 8.47 -10.46 -4.78
C MET A 6 8.99 -11.85 -4.40
N GLU A 7 8.12 -12.86 -4.26
CA GLU A 7 8.55 -14.21 -3.88
C GLU A 7 9.45 -14.86 -4.95
N LEU A 8 9.10 -14.68 -6.22
CA LEU A 8 9.82 -15.33 -7.32
C LEU A 8 11.24 -14.77 -7.51
N PRO A 9 11.47 -13.44 -7.59
CA PRO A 9 12.82 -12.85 -7.66
C PRO A 9 13.72 -13.23 -6.49
N LEU A 10 13.16 -13.29 -5.26
CA LEU A 10 13.89 -13.74 -4.07
C LEU A 10 14.31 -15.21 -4.18
N LYS A 11 13.39 -16.09 -4.61
CA LYS A 11 13.70 -17.53 -4.81
C LYS A 11 14.72 -17.76 -5.92
N GLN A 12 14.69 -16.94 -6.97
CA GLN A 12 15.63 -17.01 -8.09
C GLN A 12 16.98 -16.36 -7.77
N GLY A 13 17.11 -15.66 -6.64
CA GLY A 13 18.33 -14.94 -6.26
C GLY A 13 18.61 -13.71 -7.13
N VAL A 14 17.61 -13.20 -7.84
CA VAL A 14 17.72 -11.95 -8.63
C VAL A 14 17.82 -10.75 -7.69
N ILE A 15 17.17 -10.84 -6.52
CA ILE A 15 17.27 -9.89 -5.40
C ILE A 15 17.40 -10.67 -4.10
N SER A 16 17.77 -9.97 -3.03
CA SER A 16 17.85 -10.44 -1.65
C SER A 16 17.03 -9.52 -0.73
N GLU A 17 16.84 -9.93 0.53
CA GLU A 17 16.16 -9.08 1.53
C GLU A 17 16.86 -7.74 1.76
N ARG A 18 18.16 -7.64 1.44
CA ARG A 18 18.94 -6.41 1.58
C ARG A 18 18.66 -5.39 0.48
N ASP A 19 18.10 -5.84 -0.63
CA ASP A 19 17.72 -4.98 -1.77
C ASP A 19 16.34 -4.33 -1.55
N ILE A 20 15.65 -4.70 -0.46
CA ILE A 20 14.35 -4.15 -0.09
C ILE A 20 14.57 -2.95 0.83
N ALA A 21 14.21 -1.75 0.34
CA ALA A 21 14.38 -0.51 1.09
C ALA A 21 13.54 -0.45 2.38
N GLY A 22 12.38 -1.10 2.38
CA GLY A 22 11.45 -1.18 3.52
C GLY A 22 9.99 -1.13 3.08
N GLU A 23 9.10 -0.89 4.03
CA GLU A 23 7.66 -0.80 3.78
C GLU A 23 7.21 0.66 3.55
N LEU A 24 6.15 0.84 2.76
CA LEU A 24 5.59 2.18 2.47
C LEU A 24 5.21 2.94 3.74
N GLY A 25 4.69 2.25 4.77
CA GLY A 25 4.36 2.86 6.06
C GLY A 25 5.56 3.52 6.73
N GLN A 26 6.74 2.89 6.66
CA GLN A 26 7.97 3.45 7.23
C GLN A 26 8.42 4.72 6.48
N VAL A 27 8.20 4.78 5.16
CA VAL A 27 8.46 5.99 4.36
C VAL A 27 7.50 7.11 4.77
N LEU A 28 6.21 6.80 4.90
CA LEU A 28 5.17 7.77 5.28
C LEU A 28 5.38 8.33 6.69
N GLU A 29 5.88 7.52 7.62
CA GLU A 29 6.25 7.94 8.97
C GLU A 29 7.61 8.65 9.05
N GLY A 30 8.37 8.71 7.94
CA GLY A 30 9.70 9.32 7.89
C GLY A 30 10.79 8.51 8.58
N LEU A 31 10.54 7.23 8.87
CA LEU A 31 11.51 6.32 9.50
C LEU A 31 12.61 5.88 8.52
N ILE A 32 12.30 5.82 7.23
CA ILE A 32 13.24 5.57 6.14
C ILE A 32 13.05 6.60 5.02
N PRO A 33 14.10 6.94 4.25
CA PRO A 33 13.96 7.85 3.12
C PRO A 33 13.14 7.21 2.00
N GLY A 34 12.35 8.04 1.31
CA GLY A 34 11.79 7.68 0.01
C GLY A 34 12.83 7.81 -1.12
N ARG A 35 12.33 8.03 -2.34
CA ARG A 35 13.19 8.33 -3.49
C ARG A 35 14.02 9.60 -3.24
N SER A 36 15.33 9.51 -3.50
CA SER A 36 16.29 10.54 -3.08
C SER A 36 16.84 11.37 -4.24
N ASN A 37 16.74 10.90 -5.49
CA ASN A 37 17.19 11.64 -6.68
C ASN A 37 16.52 11.14 -7.97
N ASP A 38 16.72 11.90 -9.06
CA ASP A 38 16.07 11.65 -10.35
C ASP A 38 16.61 10.47 -11.16
N SER A 39 17.78 9.94 -10.81
CA SER A 39 18.33 8.75 -11.47
C SER A 39 17.83 7.42 -10.90
N GLU A 40 17.20 7.43 -9.72
CA GLU A 40 16.72 6.21 -9.06
C GLU A 40 15.48 5.62 -9.74
N THR A 41 15.48 4.32 -10.02
CA THR A 41 14.23 3.63 -10.34
C THR A 41 13.65 3.05 -9.06
N THR A 42 12.41 3.42 -8.72
CA THR A 42 11.72 2.94 -7.52
C THR A 42 10.63 1.96 -7.93
N ILE A 43 10.61 0.78 -7.30
CA ILE A 43 9.58 -0.24 -7.50
C ILE A 43 8.79 -0.35 -6.20
N PHE A 44 7.47 -0.27 -6.31
CA PHE A 44 6.54 -0.54 -5.22
C PHE A 44 5.72 -1.78 -5.59
N ASP A 45 5.90 -2.86 -4.83
CA ASP A 45 5.05 -4.06 -4.91
C ASP A 45 4.03 -4.00 -3.75
N ALA A 46 2.75 -4.10 -4.10
CA ALA A 46 1.65 -4.10 -3.14
C ALA A 46 0.76 -5.32 -3.37
N THR A 47 0.65 -6.16 -2.34
CA THR A 47 -0.25 -7.33 -2.34
C THR A 47 -1.69 -6.99 -1.92
N GLY A 48 -1.95 -5.73 -1.56
CA GLY A 48 -3.24 -5.26 -1.05
C GLY A 48 -3.43 -5.53 0.44
N LEU A 49 -4.11 -4.62 1.14
CA LEU A 49 -4.39 -4.69 2.57
C LEU A 49 -5.88 -4.41 2.80
N ALA A 50 -6.62 -5.37 3.33
CA ALA A 50 -8.07 -5.24 3.59
C ALA A 50 -8.42 -4.01 4.46
N LEU A 51 -7.49 -3.56 5.30
CA LEU A 51 -7.63 -2.33 6.08
C LEU A 51 -7.82 -1.09 5.19
N LEU A 52 -7.13 -1.02 4.06
CA LEU A 52 -7.24 0.11 3.13
C LEU A 52 -8.65 0.18 2.53
N ASP A 53 -9.26 -0.97 2.23
CA ASP A 53 -10.64 -1.03 1.73
C ASP A 53 -11.64 -0.53 2.76
N LEU A 54 -11.48 -0.95 4.03
CA LEU A 54 -12.34 -0.51 5.12
C LEU A 54 -12.23 1.00 5.38
N VAL A 55 -11.02 1.54 5.40
CA VAL A 55 -10.79 2.98 5.58
C VAL A 55 -11.38 3.76 4.40
N THR A 56 -11.17 3.29 3.17
CA THR A 56 -11.74 3.90 1.97
C THR A 56 -13.26 3.90 2.01
N GLY A 57 -13.87 2.76 2.37
CA GLY A 57 -15.32 2.63 2.52
C GLY A 57 -15.88 3.58 3.58
N LYS A 58 -15.20 3.71 4.72
CA LYS A 58 -15.60 4.66 5.76
C LYS A 58 -15.53 6.11 5.26
N VAL A 59 -14.43 6.52 4.63
CA VAL A 59 -14.28 7.89 4.10
C VAL A 59 -15.36 8.19 3.06
N ALA A 60 -15.63 7.25 2.16
CA ALA A 60 -16.68 7.40 1.15
C ALA A 60 -18.07 7.51 1.78
N LEU A 61 -18.36 6.70 2.80
CA LEU A 61 -19.63 6.74 3.54
C LEU A 61 -19.80 8.07 4.29
N ASP A 62 -18.78 8.51 5.03
CA ASP A 62 -18.82 9.77 5.78
C ASP A 62 -19.07 10.95 4.82
N LEU A 63 -18.38 10.99 3.67
CA LEU A 63 -18.58 12.03 2.65
C LEU A 63 -19.98 11.97 2.00
N ALA A 64 -20.51 10.77 1.79
CA ALA A 64 -21.86 10.60 1.24
C ALA A 64 -22.91 11.14 2.22
N LEU A 65 -22.75 10.87 3.52
CA LEU A 65 -23.62 11.40 4.56
C LEU A 65 -23.58 12.94 4.62
N GLU A 66 -22.38 13.54 4.59
CA GLU A 66 -22.21 15.00 4.57
C GLU A 66 -22.88 15.66 3.36
N LYS A 67 -22.88 14.99 2.20
CA LYS A 67 -23.45 15.51 0.95
C LYS A 67 -24.90 15.10 0.71
N GLY A 68 -25.51 14.31 1.60
CA GLY A 68 -26.85 13.77 1.40
C GLY A 68 -26.96 12.84 0.18
N ILE A 69 -25.90 12.09 -0.14
CA ILE A 69 -25.84 11.16 -1.26
C ILE A 69 -26.10 9.73 -0.75
N GLY A 70 -26.90 8.96 -1.51
CA GLY A 70 -27.17 7.56 -1.23
C GLY A 70 -28.61 7.29 -0.78
N THR A 71 -28.88 6.08 -0.31
CA THR A 71 -30.21 5.67 0.16
C THR A 71 -30.05 4.79 1.39
N ARG A 72 -30.82 5.09 2.44
CA ARG A 72 -30.89 4.23 3.61
C ARG A 72 -31.82 3.06 3.32
N VAL A 73 -31.33 1.86 3.55
CA VAL A 73 -32.08 0.61 3.38
C VAL A 73 -32.21 -0.02 4.76
N ASP A 74 -33.43 -0.40 5.14
CA ASP A 74 -33.67 -1.15 6.37
C ASP A 74 -33.30 -2.62 6.15
N MET A 75 -32.77 -3.25 7.20
CA MET A 75 -32.36 -4.66 7.16
C MET A 75 -33.56 -5.60 7.22
#